data_AF-A0A2A4KIF5-F1
#
_entry.id   AF-A0A2A4KIF5-F1
#
_cell.length_a   1.000
_cell.length_b   1.000
_cell.length_c   1.000
_cell.angle_alpha   90.00
_cell.angle_beta   90.00
_cell.angle_gamma   90.00
#
_symmetry.space_group_name_H-M   'P 1'
#
loop_
_entity.id
_entity.type
_entity.pdbx_description
1 polymer ?
#
loop_
_entity_poly.entity_id
_entity_poly.type
_entity_poly.pdbx_seq_one_letter_code
_entity_poly.pdbx_strand_id
1 'polypeptide(L)'
;MYEPIRSPSVHTSTGGADFPHRSREEELDIQLAGHLAALLAVTDELGLAEAGDRIAEQVARLRGAPPARHAGLTDAAPADLHRRAHALAGRALVV
;
A
#
# COMPACT_ATOMS: atom_id res chain seq x y z
N MET A 1 17.83 56.62 27.31
CA MET A 1 18.43 55.33 27.68
C MET A 1 17.37 54.27 27.46
N TYR A 2 17.43 53.54 26.35
CA TYR A 2 16.52 52.41 26.09
C TYR A 2 17.25 51.14 26.54
N GLU A 3 16.69 50.43 27.52
CA GLU A 3 17.10 49.04 27.72
C GLU A 3 16.41 48.17 26.66
N PRO A 4 17.13 47.26 25.98
CA PRO A 4 16.50 46.29 25.11
C PRO A 4 15.95 45.14 25.97
N ILE A 5 14.67 44.85 25.81
CA ILE A 5 14.02 43.67 26.38
C ILE A 5 14.71 42.43 25.79
N ARG A 6 15.57 41.76 26.56
CA ARG A 6 15.97 40.38 26.26
C ARG A 6 14.86 39.45 26.74
N SER A 7 13.84 39.26 25.91
CA SER A 7 12.99 38.08 26.08
C SER A 7 13.85 36.86 25.74
N PRO A 8 13.99 35.85 26.62
CA PRO A 8 14.52 34.57 26.19
C PRO A 8 13.59 34.06 25.09
N SER A 9 14.14 33.76 23.91
CA SER A 9 13.40 33.03 22.90
C SER A 9 13.15 31.63 23.45
N VAL A 10 12.01 31.47 24.13
CA VAL A 10 11.41 30.17 24.41
C VAL A 10 10.84 29.66 23.09
N HIS A 11 11.74 29.28 22.18
CA HIS A 11 11.45 28.18 21.26
C HIS A 11 11.72 26.89 22.04
N THR A 12 10.89 26.70 23.06
CA THR A 12 10.72 25.42 23.72
C THR A 12 10.15 24.50 22.66
N SER A 13 10.98 23.54 22.24
CA SER A 13 10.58 22.38 21.46
C SER A 13 9.59 21.56 22.29
N THR A 14 8.34 22.01 22.36
CA THR A 14 7.26 21.34 23.08
C THR A 14 5.97 21.47 22.29
N GLY A 15 5.75 20.43 21.52
CA GLY A 15 4.49 20.08 20.90
C GLY A 15 4.75 18.73 20.30
N GLY A 16 4.73 17.69 21.15
CA GLY A 16 4.95 16.31 20.76
C GLY A 16 4.06 15.97 19.58
N ALA A 17 4.63 16.07 18.39
CA ALA A 17 4.14 15.31 17.28
C ALA A 17 4.71 13.91 17.55
N ASP A 18 3.99 13.16 18.39
CA ASP A 18 3.88 11.71 18.19
C ASP A 18 3.28 11.54 16.79
N PHE A 19 4.09 11.77 15.76
CA PHE A 19 3.80 11.30 14.43
C PHE A 19 3.60 9.80 14.60
N PRO A 20 2.52 9.20 14.07
CA PRO A 20 2.39 7.75 14.10
C PRO A 20 3.52 7.20 13.22
N HIS A 21 4.68 6.95 13.82
CA HIS A 21 5.80 6.30 13.18
C HIS A 21 5.40 4.84 13.08
N ARG A 22 4.59 4.51 12.06
CA ARG A 22 4.55 3.13 11.58
C ARG A 22 5.99 2.70 11.33
N SER A 23 6.31 1.49 11.74
CA SER A 23 7.61 0.94 11.43
C SER A 23 7.77 0.90 9.90
N ARG A 24 9.02 1.03 9.44
CA ARG A 24 9.32 0.86 8.01
C ARG A 24 8.82 -0.48 7.47
N GLU A 25 8.86 -1.52 8.30
CA GLU A 25 8.32 -2.85 7.97
C GLU A 25 6.81 -2.78 7.72
N GLU A 26 6.04 -2.17 8.62
CA GLU A 26 4.61 -1.97 8.37
C GLU A 26 4.34 -1.16 7.10
N GLU A 27 5.15 -0.14 6.80
CA GLU A 27 5.01 0.63 5.56
C GLU A 27 5.25 -0.23 4.31
N LEU A 28 6.20 -1.15 4.35
CA LEU A 28 6.46 -2.10 3.27
C LEU A 28 5.31 -3.11 3.14
N ASP A 29 4.80 -3.63 4.26
CA ASP A 29 3.66 -4.55 4.26
C ASP A 29 2.41 -3.92 3.65
N ILE A 30 2.15 -2.64 3.96
CA ILE A 30 1.04 -1.88 3.37
C ILE A 30 1.23 -1.72 1.86
N GLN A 31 2.45 -1.37 1.43
CA GLN A 31 2.76 -1.23 0.01
C GLN A 31 2.62 -2.56 -0.71
N LEU A 32 3.16 -3.64 -0.16
CA LEU A 32 3.06 -4.98 -0.73
C LEU A 32 1.60 -5.43 -0.82
N ALA A 33 0.82 -5.24 0.25
CA ALA A 33 -0.61 -5.55 0.25
C ALA A 33 -1.38 -4.75 -0.80
N GLY A 34 -1.02 -3.49 -1.03
CA GLY A 34 -1.59 -2.66 -2.09
C GLY A 34 -1.28 -3.20 -3.50
N HIS A 35 -0.02 -3.56 -3.77
CA HIS A 35 0.38 -4.14 -5.05
C HIS A 35 -0.28 -5.49 -5.32
N LEU A 36 -0.36 -6.34 -4.30
CA LEU A 36 -1.02 -7.65 -4.40
C LEU A 36 -2.53 -7.52 -4.60
N ALA A 37 -3.18 -6.55 -3.95
CA ALA A 37 -4.60 -6.27 -4.19
C ALA A 37 -4.86 -5.79 -5.63
N ALA A 38 -3.97 -4.97 -6.20
CA ALA A 38 -4.08 -4.56 -7.60
C ALA A 38 -3.85 -5.73 -8.55
N LEU A 39 -2.89 -6.62 -8.24
CA LEU A 39 -2.65 -7.84 -9.03
C LEU A 39 -3.86 -8.77 -8.97
N LEU A 40 -4.43 -8.98 -7.78
CA LEU A 40 -5.64 -9.79 -7.56
C LEU A 40 -6.80 -9.35 -8.45
N ALA A 41 -7.06 -8.04 -8.56
CA ALA A 41 -8.14 -7.53 -9.40
C ALA A 41 -7.98 -7.93 -10.88
N VAL A 42 -6.76 -7.86 -11.41
CA VAL A 42 -6.45 -8.27 -12.80
C VAL A 42 -6.52 -9.79 -12.96
N THR A 43 -6.08 -10.54 -11.95
CA THR A 43 -6.15 -12.00 -11.93
C THR A 43 -7.60 -12.50 -11.88
N ASP A 44 -8.47 -11.82 -11.13
CA ASP A 44 -9.92 -12.09 -11.07
C ASP A 44 -10.60 -11.80 -12.42
N GLU A 45 -10.23 -10.70 -13.08
CA GLU A 45 -10.73 -10.36 -14.42
C GLU A 45 -10.28 -11.36 -15.50
N LEU A 46 -9.08 -11.93 -15.36
CA LEU A 46 -8.59 -13.01 -16.21
C LEU A 46 -9.27 -14.36 -15.94
N GLY A 47 -10.10 -14.48 -14.91
CA GLY A 47 -10.76 -15.73 -14.53
C GLY A 47 -9.81 -16.79 -13.92
N LEU A 48 -8.63 -16.37 -13.44
CA LEU A 48 -7.62 -17.27 -12.88
C LEU A 48 -7.90 -17.54 -11.39
N ALA A 49 -9.00 -18.21 -11.10
CA ALA A 49 -9.55 -18.36 -9.75
C ALA A 49 -8.53 -18.87 -8.71
N GLU A 50 -7.83 -19.98 -8.98
CA GLU A 50 -6.84 -20.54 -8.04
C GLU A 50 -5.68 -19.57 -7.74
N ALA A 51 -5.21 -18.84 -8.76
CA ALA A 51 -4.15 -17.86 -8.57
C ALA A 51 -4.67 -16.66 -7.75
N GLY A 52 -5.90 -16.22 -8.04
CA GLY A 52 -6.59 -15.18 -7.27
C GLY A 52 -6.76 -15.57 -5.80
N ASP A 53 -7.14 -16.82 -5.53
CA ASP A 53 -7.28 -17.32 -4.15
C ASP A 53 -5.96 -17.27 -3.39
N ARG A 54 -4.86 -17.74 -4.00
CA ARG A 54 -3.52 -17.67 -3.39
C ARG A 54 -3.06 -16.24 -3.11
N ILE A 55 -3.36 -15.31 -4.02
CA ILE A 55 -3.02 -13.89 -3.83
C ILE A 55 -3.89 -13.29 -2.71
N ALA A 56 -5.18 -13.61 -2.68
CA ALA A 56 -6.10 -13.14 -1.64
C ALA A 56 -5.70 -13.62 -0.25
N GLU A 57 -5.23 -14.87 -0.12
CA GLU A 57 -4.65 -15.38 1.11
C GLU A 57 -3.41 -14.59 1.56
N GLN A 58 -2.51 -14.25 0.62
CA GLN A 58 -1.32 -13.45 0.96
C GLN A 58 -1.72 -12.03 1.40
N VAL A 59 -2.68 -11.39 0.73
CA VAL A 59 -3.21 -10.09 1.15
C VAL A 59 -3.85 -10.20 2.53
N ALA A 60 -4.58 -11.28 2.81
CA ALA A 60 -5.19 -11.52 4.11
C ALA A 60 -4.14 -11.68 5.23
N ARG A 61 -3.02 -12.36 4.94
CA ARG A 61 -1.89 -12.46 5.87
C ARG A 61 -1.28 -11.10 6.20
N LEU A 62 -1.07 -10.25 5.19
CA LEU A 62 -0.47 -8.91 5.38
C LEU A 62 -1.41 -7.92 6.07
N ARG A 63 -2.72 -8.00 5.81
CA ARG A 63 -3.71 -7.03 6.31
C ARG A 63 -4.51 -7.52 7.53
N GLY A 64 -4.40 -8.80 7.87
CA GLY A 64 -5.20 -9.46 8.90
C GLY A 64 -6.65 -9.77 8.51
N ALA A 65 -7.08 -9.48 7.28
CA ALA A 65 -8.43 -9.74 6.80
C ALA A 65 -8.46 -9.98 5.27
N PRO A 66 -9.36 -10.84 4.77
CA PRO A 66 -9.52 -11.07 3.33
C PRO A 66 -9.83 -9.78 2.55
N PRO A 67 -9.23 -9.58 1.36
CA PRO A 67 -9.59 -8.46 0.50
C PRO A 67 -11.01 -8.62 -0.05
N ALA A 68 -11.70 -7.49 -0.26
CA ALA A 68 -12.93 -7.48 -1.04
C ALA A 68 -12.61 -7.85 -2.49
N ARG A 69 -13.38 -8.78 -3.06
CA ARG A 69 -13.20 -9.26 -4.44
C ARG A 69 -14.39 -8.89 -5.30
N HIS A 70 -14.09 -8.35 -6.46
CA HIS A 70 -15.04 -8.17 -7.54
C HIS A 70 -14.26 -8.30 -8.84
N ALA A 71 -14.63 -9.25 -9.69
CA ALA A 71 -14.15 -9.28 -11.06
C ALA A 71 -14.78 -8.09 -11.80
N GLY A 72 -14.07 -6.96 -11.82
CA GLY A 72 -14.45 -5.82 -12.65
C GLY A 72 -14.18 -6.20 -14.10
N LEU A 73 -15.23 -6.37 -14.89
CA LEU A 73 -15.08 -6.64 -16.32
C LEU A 73 -14.85 -5.30 -17.03
N THR A 74 -13.58 -4.97 -17.28
CA THR A 74 -13.20 -3.75 -18.02
C THR A 74 -13.28 -3.94 -19.54
N ASP A 75 -13.66 -5.14 -19.99
CA ASP A 75 -13.70 -5.57 -21.41
C ASP A 75 -12.34 -5.42 -22.11
N ALA A 76 -11.26 -5.39 -21.31
CA ALA A 76 -9.90 -5.35 -21.83
C ALA A 76 -9.51 -6.68 -22.48
N ALA A 77 -8.72 -6.61 -23.54
CA ALA A 77 -8.21 -7.80 -24.18
C ALA A 77 -7.36 -8.63 -23.19
N PRO A 78 -7.48 -9.97 -23.16
CA PRO A 78 -6.72 -10.81 -22.25
C PRO A 78 -5.20 -10.56 -22.30
N ALA A 79 -4.65 -10.26 -23.48
CA ALA A 79 -3.23 -9.96 -23.63
C ALA A 79 -2.79 -8.71 -22.86
N ASP A 80 -3.64 -7.68 -22.81
CA ASP A 80 -3.36 -6.44 -22.07
C ASP A 80 -3.46 -6.67 -20.56
N LEU A 81 -4.42 -7.49 -20.13
CA LEU A 81 -4.55 -7.91 -18.73
C LEU A 81 -3.32 -8.73 -18.29
N HIS A 82 -2.83 -9.65 -19.10
CA HIS A 82 -1.58 -10.39 -18.79
C HIS A 82 -0.39 -9.45 -18.67
N ARG A 83 -0.24 -8.49 -19.60
CA ARG A 83 0.84 -7.49 -19.53
C ARG A 83 0.75 -6.67 -18.24
N ARG A 84 -0.45 -6.23 -17.86
CA ARG A 84 -0.70 -5.49 -16.63
C ARG A 84 -0.38 -6.35 -15.40
N ALA A 85 -0.77 -7.62 -15.39
CA ALA A 85 -0.45 -8.56 -14.33
C ALA A 85 1.07 -8.72 -14.16
N HIS A 86 1.82 -8.90 -15.25
CA HIS A 86 3.29 -8.98 -15.19
C HIS A 86 3.92 -7.70 -14.65
N ALA A 87 3.44 -6.53 -15.07
CA ALA A 87 3.94 -5.25 -14.56
C ALA A 87 3.67 -5.06 -13.06
N LEU A 88 2.48 -5.48 -12.59
CA LEU A 88 2.12 -5.44 -11.17
C LEU A 88 2.94 -6.44 -10.34
N ALA A 89 3.14 -7.66 -10.85
CA ALA A 89 4.00 -8.66 -10.22
C ALA A 89 5.44 -8.15 -10.08
N GLY A 90 5.99 -7.51 -11.12
CA GLY A 90 7.32 -6.90 -11.06
C GLY A 90 7.44 -5.82 -9.99
N ARG A 91 6.40 -5.00 -9.78
CA ARG A 91 6.37 -4.00 -8.70
C ARG A 91 6.30 -4.63 -7.31
N ALA A 92 5.54 -5.72 -7.15
CA ALA A 92 5.46 -6.42 -5.87
C ALA A 92 6.79 -7.07 -5.47
N LEU A 93 7.62 -7.49 -6.43
CA LEU A 93 8.92 -8.13 -6.17
C LEU A 93 10.03 -7.17 -5.71
N VAL A 94 9.84 -5.86 -5.87
CA VAL A 94 10.85 -4.84 -5.51
C VAL A 94 10.52 -4.09 -4.22
N VAL A 95 9.36 -4.39 -3.61
CA VAL A 95 9.01 -3.94 -2.25
C VAL A 95 9.76 -4.81 -1.26
#